data_AF-A0A7G1NYJ5-F1
#
_entry.id   AF-A0A7G1NYJ5-F1
#
_cell.length_a   1.000
_cell.length_b   1.000
_cell.length_c   1.000
_cell.angle_alpha   90.00
_cell.angle_beta   90.00
_cell.angle_gamma   90.00
#
_symmetry.space_group_name_H-M   'P 1'
#
loop_
_entity.id
_entity.type
_entity.pdbx_description
1 polymer ?
#
loop_
_entity_poly.entity_id
_entity_poly.type
_entity_poly.pdbx_seq_one_letter_code
_entity_poly.pdbx_strand_id
1 'polypeptide(L)'
;MDTTALRSAYDRLLDAAALLDLPDLGDAGDRGWNADQILAHLLSLDASIAAVALGVVAGSRPTFDNRISLDTWNLDRIIAEHSGRADLIDHVRSQATVLCDIADRLSGEAASVLVPSLLLSNDALVLDQPVPLAGLIDGLAEDHVTRAYATAPQPSRPRPRPLPRTRTRLKAAKTPPQAPFGNVTSTRRFLRRPCSEVLSAMG
;
A
#
# COMPACT_ATOMS: atom_id res chain seq x y z
N MET A 1 -8.47 13.95 14.32
CA MET A 1 -8.38 12.49 13.99
C MET A 1 -6.97 12.03 14.37
N ASP A 2 -6.73 10.74 14.65
CA ASP A 2 -5.37 10.23 14.94
C ASP A 2 -4.71 9.72 13.65
N THR A 3 -3.63 10.36 13.21
CA THR A 3 -2.92 10.01 11.96
C THR A 3 -1.72 9.08 12.17
N THR A 4 -1.49 8.57 13.38
CA THR A 4 -0.32 7.75 13.71
C THR A 4 -0.15 6.55 12.76
N ALA A 5 -1.25 5.89 12.42
CA ALA A 5 -1.24 4.75 11.50
C ALA A 5 -0.86 5.16 10.06
N LEU A 6 -1.40 6.28 9.58
CA LEU A 6 -1.11 6.83 8.24
C LEU A 6 0.36 7.25 8.12
N ARG A 7 0.88 8.01 9.09
CA ARG A 7 2.31 8.39 9.14
C ARG A 7 3.22 7.17 9.10
N SER A 8 2.92 6.17 9.92
CA SER A 8 3.67 4.92 9.95
C SER A 8 3.60 4.14 8.63
N ALA A 9 2.50 4.26 7.90
CA ALA A 9 2.35 3.63 6.59
C ALA A 9 3.25 4.33 5.55
N TYR A 10 3.28 5.67 5.54
CA TYR A 10 4.19 6.43 4.66
C TYR A 10 5.66 6.13 4.94
N ASP A 11 6.06 6.04 6.20
CA ASP A 11 7.46 5.74 6.53
C ASP A 11 7.89 4.39 5.95
N ARG A 12 7.07 3.35 6.16
CA ARG A 12 7.31 2.01 5.56
C ARG A 12 7.34 2.06 4.05
N LEU A 13 6.47 2.88 3.45
CA LEU A 13 6.36 3.04 2.01
C LEU A 13 7.63 3.65 1.43
N LEU A 14 8.05 4.78 1.97
CA LEU A 14 9.20 5.52 1.46
C LEU A 14 10.52 4.78 1.72
N ASP A 15 10.64 4.06 2.84
CA ASP A 15 11.80 3.20 3.12
C ASP A 15 11.95 2.13 2.03
N ALA A 16 10.86 1.47 1.66
CA ALA A 16 10.93 0.43 0.63
C ALA A 16 11.09 1.02 -0.78
N ALA A 17 10.48 2.17 -1.10
CA ALA A 17 10.74 2.88 -2.35
C ALA A 17 12.22 3.31 -2.50
N ALA A 18 12.89 3.65 -1.40
CA ALA A 18 14.31 4.03 -1.38
C ALA A 18 15.25 2.82 -1.51
N LEU A 19 14.85 1.65 -1.03
CA LEU A 19 15.66 0.42 -1.05
C LEU A 19 15.57 -0.34 -2.39
N LEU A 20 14.59 -0.03 -3.22
CA LEU A 20 14.33 -0.71 -4.48
C LEU A 20 14.96 0.05 -5.65
N ASP A 21 16.13 -0.42 -6.08
CA ASP A 21 16.73 -0.11 -7.39
C ASP A 21 16.11 -0.97 -8.53
N LEU A 22 14.98 -1.62 -8.24
CA LEU A 22 14.36 -2.59 -9.12
C LEU A 22 13.45 -1.90 -10.14
N PRO A 23 13.51 -2.28 -11.43
CA PRO A 23 12.50 -1.89 -12.43
C PRO A 23 11.11 -2.48 -12.12
N ASP A 24 10.99 -3.27 -11.06
CA ASP A 24 9.79 -3.98 -10.70
C ASP A 24 9.61 -3.90 -9.17
N LEU A 25 8.74 -2.99 -8.73
CA LEU A 25 8.14 -3.00 -7.40
C LEU A 25 7.11 -4.14 -7.33
N GLY A 26 7.52 -5.31 -7.82
CA GLY A 26 6.70 -6.48 -8.11
C GLY A 26 5.63 -6.24 -9.16
N ASP A 27 5.30 -7.32 -9.86
CA ASP A 27 4.02 -7.62 -10.52
C ASP A 27 2.85 -7.53 -9.51
N ALA A 28 2.66 -6.36 -8.94
CA ALA A 28 1.88 -6.09 -7.75
C ALA A 28 0.45 -5.75 -8.09
N GLY A 29 -0.17 -6.53 -8.98
CA GLY A 29 -1.62 -6.67 -9.10
C GLY A 29 -2.43 -5.43 -9.53
N ASP A 30 -1.84 -4.23 -9.53
CA ASP A 30 -2.51 -2.98 -9.85
C ASP A 30 -1.75 -2.28 -10.98
N ARG A 31 -2.28 -2.37 -12.20
CA ARG A 31 -1.86 -1.70 -13.46
C ARG A 31 -0.44 -1.94 -13.99
N GLY A 32 0.49 -2.55 -13.26
CA GLY A 32 1.88 -2.74 -13.68
C GLY A 32 2.72 -1.47 -13.60
N TRP A 33 2.40 -0.59 -12.64
CA TRP A 33 3.14 0.67 -12.43
C TRP A 33 4.53 0.45 -11.86
N ASN A 34 5.48 1.26 -12.31
CA ASN A 34 6.81 1.32 -11.70
C ASN A 34 6.80 2.17 -10.42
N ALA A 35 7.94 2.20 -9.72
CA ALA A 35 8.10 2.95 -8.47
C ALA A 35 7.77 4.45 -8.59
N ASP A 36 8.21 5.09 -9.67
CA ASP A 36 8.00 6.53 -9.85
C ASP A 36 6.54 6.84 -10.13
N GLN A 37 5.84 5.96 -10.85
CA GLN A 37 4.39 6.06 -11.08
C GLN A 37 3.58 5.86 -9.80
N ILE A 38 4.00 4.93 -8.92
CA ILE A 38 3.39 4.77 -7.60
C ILE A 38 3.58 6.03 -6.76
N LEU A 39 4.78 6.61 -6.73
CA LEU A 39 5.06 7.84 -5.99
C LEU A 39 4.27 9.03 -6.56
N ALA A 40 4.21 9.19 -7.88
CA ALA A 40 3.43 10.23 -8.55
C ALA A 40 1.92 10.09 -8.30
N HIS A 41 1.42 8.85 -8.26
CA HIS A 41 0.04 8.56 -7.90
C HIS A 41 -0.28 9.08 -6.50
N LEU A 42 0.59 8.82 -5.53
CA LEU A 42 0.44 9.32 -4.16
C LEU A 42 0.46 10.84 -4.09
N LEU A 43 1.41 11.51 -4.78
CA LEU A 43 1.44 12.98 -4.85
C LEU A 43 0.10 13.56 -5.37
N SER A 44 -0.44 12.99 -6.45
CA SER A 44 -1.72 13.43 -7.02
C SER A 44 -2.90 13.14 -6.10
N LEU A 45 -2.92 11.95 -5.49
CA LEU A 45 -3.99 11.52 -4.60
C LEU A 45 -4.03 12.34 -3.32
N ASP A 46 -2.87 12.52 -2.68
CA ASP A 46 -2.72 13.29 -1.44
C ASP A 46 -3.09 14.76 -1.66
N ALA A 47 -2.74 15.33 -2.82
CA ALA A 47 -3.10 16.70 -3.18
C ALA A 47 -4.63 16.84 -3.29
N SER A 48 -5.26 15.87 -3.93
CA SER A 48 -6.71 15.84 -4.12
C SER A 48 -7.44 15.70 -2.77
N ILE A 49 -6.96 14.82 -1.88
CA ILE A 49 -7.55 14.65 -0.54
C ILE A 49 -7.34 15.91 0.31
N ALA A 50 -6.14 16.50 0.29
CA ALA A 50 -5.86 17.75 0.99
C ALA A 50 -6.78 18.89 0.51
N ALA A 51 -7.00 19.00 -0.81
CA ALA A 51 -7.91 19.99 -1.38
C ALA A 51 -9.36 19.76 -0.93
N VAL A 52 -9.82 18.52 -0.89
CA VAL A 52 -11.15 18.17 -0.36
C VAL A 52 -11.26 18.56 1.12
N ALA A 53 -10.27 18.18 1.95
CA ALA A 53 -10.27 18.46 3.38
C ALA A 53 -10.29 19.97 3.66
N LEU A 54 -9.43 20.74 2.99
CA LEU A 54 -9.38 22.20 3.12
C LEU A 54 -10.66 22.85 2.59
N GLY A 55 -11.24 22.32 1.51
CA GLY A 55 -12.54 22.77 0.99
C GLY A 55 -13.66 22.59 2.01
N VAL A 56 -13.72 21.43 2.68
CA VAL A 56 -14.69 21.18 3.76
C VAL A 56 -14.50 22.15 4.92
N VAL A 57 -13.25 22.36 5.37
CA VAL A 57 -12.92 23.32 6.45
C VAL A 57 -13.30 24.76 6.07
N ALA A 58 -13.14 25.13 4.80
CA ALA A 58 -13.56 26.42 4.27
C ALA A 58 -15.10 26.54 4.10
N GLY A 59 -15.87 25.52 4.48
CA GLY A 59 -17.33 25.50 4.35
C GLY A 59 -17.86 25.08 2.98
N SER A 60 -17.00 24.70 2.05
CA SER A 60 -17.40 24.16 0.75
C SER A 60 -17.89 22.71 0.84
N ARG A 61 -18.47 22.20 -0.24
CA ARG A 61 -18.90 20.79 -0.39
C ARG A 61 -18.26 20.18 -1.63
N PRO A 62 -16.94 19.91 -1.59
CA PRO A 62 -16.22 19.35 -2.72
C PRO A 62 -16.60 17.90 -2.97
N THR A 63 -16.27 17.40 -4.16
CA THR A 63 -16.34 15.99 -4.54
C THR A 63 -14.93 15.41 -4.60
N PHE A 64 -14.81 14.10 -4.39
CA PHE A 64 -13.56 13.38 -4.59
C PHE A 64 -13.66 12.47 -5.82
N ASP A 65 -12.68 12.55 -6.73
CA ASP A 65 -12.61 11.72 -7.92
C ASP A 65 -11.15 11.35 -8.16
N ASN A 66 -10.81 10.06 -8.00
CA ASN A 66 -9.42 9.62 -8.09
C ASN A 66 -8.94 9.36 -9.53
N ARG A 67 -9.78 9.52 -10.56
CA ARG A 67 -9.40 9.24 -11.95
C ARG A 67 -8.19 10.06 -12.40
N ILE A 68 -8.08 11.30 -11.94
CA ILE A 68 -6.92 12.15 -12.25
C ILE A 68 -5.61 11.61 -11.66
N SER A 69 -5.68 10.92 -10.52
CA SER A 69 -4.55 10.24 -9.90
C SER A 69 -4.24 8.88 -10.55
N LEU A 70 -5.08 8.42 -11.48
CA LEU A 70 -4.86 7.18 -12.24
C LEU A 70 -4.41 7.45 -13.68
N ASP A 71 -4.53 8.69 -14.15
CA ASP A 71 -4.19 9.08 -15.51
C ASP A 71 -2.67 9.07 -15.73
N THR A 72 -2.18 8.17 -16.58
CA THR A 72 -0.75 7.99 -16.82
C THR A 72 -0.09 9.24 -17.38
N TRP A 73 -0.81 10.05 -18.18
CA TRP A 73 -0.27 11.32 -18.66
C TRP A 73 0.02 12.28 -17.49
N ASN A 74 -0.90 12.39 -16.52
CA ASN A 74 -0.71 13.21 -15.34
C ASN A 74 0.44 12.67 -14.45
N LEU A 75 0.54 11.34 -14.31
CA LEU A 75 1.64 10.71 -13.55
C LEU A 75 3.00 11.01 -14.20
N ASP A 76 3.12 10.81 -15.51
CA ASP A 76 4.36 11.07 -16.24
C ASP A 76 4.76 12.55 -16.18
N ARG A 77 3.78 13.47 -16.21
CA ARG A 77 4.01 14.90 -15.98
C ARG A 77 4.60 15.17 -14.59
N ILE A 78 4.02 14.60 -13.53
CA ILE A 78 4.53 14.75 -12.16
C ILE A 78 5.95 14.20 -12.06
N ILE A 79 6.23 13.03 -12.64
CA ILE A 79 7.57 12.43 -12.65
C ILE A 79 8.57 13.36 -13.34
N ALA A 80 8.22 13.92 -14.49
CA ALA A 80 9.09 14.81 -15.27
C ALA A 80 9.44 16.13 -14.57
N GLU A 81 8.66 16.54 -13.56
CA GLU A 81 8.92 17.73 -12.75
C GLU A 81 10.02 17.52 -11.69
N HIS A 82 10.46 16.28 -11.49
CA HIS A 82 11.45 15.92 -10.46
C HIS A 82 12.78 15.50 -11.08
N SER A 83 13.87 15.77 -10.36
CA SER A 83 15.23 15.43 -10.79
C SER A 83 15.56 13.93 -10.72
N GLY A 84 14.68 13.14 -10.11
CA GLY A 84 14.77 11.69 -10.00
C GLY A 84 13.97 11.14 -8.82
N ARG A 85 14.09 9.83 -8.57
CA ARG A 85 13.32 9.14 -7.52
C ARG A 85 13.54 9.69 -6.11
N ALA A 86 14.76 10.08 -5.76
CA ALA A 86 15.05 10.62 -4.44
C ALA A 86 14.26 11.93 -4.17
N ASP A 87 14.19 12.79 -5.18
CA ASP A 87 13.42 14.04 -5.17
C ASP A 87 11.91 13.78 -5.08
N LEU A 88 11.40 12.78 -5.83
CA LEU A 88 10.01 12.30 -5.69
C LEU A 88 9.70 11.79 -4.28
N ILE A 89 10.58 10.97 -3.70
CA ILE A 89 10.42 10.43 -2.33
C ILE A 89 10.37 11.57 -1.31
N ASP A 90 11.26 12.55 -1.43
CA ASP A 90 11.30 13.70 -0.51
C ASP A 90 10.04 14.57 -0.65
N HIS A 91 9.52 14.75 -1.87
CA HIS A 91 8.25 15.43 -2.07
C HIS A 91 7.08 14.65 -1.45
N VAL A 92 6.99 13.33 -1.67
CA VAL A 92 5.94 12.51 -1.04
C VAL A 92 6.02 12.62 0.47
N ARG A 93 7.22 12.59 1.07
CA ARG A 93 7.38 12.76 2.51
C ARG A 93 6.87 14.12 3.00
N SER A 94 7.22 15.20 2.31
CA SER A 94 6.76 16.55 2.64
C SER A 94 5.24 16.66 2.53
N GLN A 95 4.66 16.14 1.46
CA GLN A 95 3.23 16.21 1.22
C GLN A 95 2.42 15.33 2.19
N ALA A 96 2.91 14.13 2.50
CA ALA A 96 2.34 13.26 3.53
C ALA A 96 2.31 13.96 4.88
N THR A 97 3.36 14.70 5.23
CA THR A 97 3.41 15.51 6.46
C THR A 97 2.30 16.56 6.45
N VAL A 98 2.13 17.31 5.36
CA VAL A 98 1.07 18.30 5.22
C VAL A 98 -0.32 17.67 5.33
N LEU A 99 -0.56 16.54 4.66
CA LEU A 99 -1.84 15.84 4.71
C LEU A 99 -2.15 15.37 6.14
N CYS A 100 -1.18 14.77 6.83
CA CYS A 100 -1.36 14.34 8.21
C CYS A 100 -1.60 15.53 9.15
N ASP A 101 -0.89 16.65 8.97
CA ASP A 101 -1.11 17.86 9.77
C ASP A 101 -2.51 18.46 9.55
N ILE A 102 -3.03 18.41 8.32
CA ILE A 102 -4.42 18.79 8.02
C ILE A 102 -5.38 17.84 8.74
N ALA A 103 -5.18 16.53 8.62
CA ALA A 103 -6.05 15.51 9.21
C ALA A 103 -6.07 15.55 10.75
N ASP A 104 -4.92 15.79 11.38
CA ASP A 104 -4.80 15.96 12.84
C ASP A 104 -5.65 17.15 13.34
N ARG A 105 -5.80 18.19 12.50
CA ARG A 105 -6.54 19.43 12.83
C ARG A 105 -8.02 19.40 12.45
N LEU A 106 -8.49 18.35 11.79
CA LEU A 106 -9.92 18.21 11.48
C LEU A 106 -10.73 18.07 12.77
N SER A 107 -11.74 18.92 12.92
CA SER A 107 -12.76 18.77 13.96
C SER A 107 -13.61 17.52 13.68
N GLY A 108 -14.26 17.00 14.72
CA GLY A 108 -15.20 15.87 14.55
C GLY A 108 -16.30 16.18 13.53
N GLU A 109 -16.80 17.42 13.51
CA GLU A 109 -17.80 17.86 12.54
C GLU A 109 -17.28 17.86 11.11
N ALA A 110 -16.10 18.44 10.86
CA ALA A 110 -15.49 18.44 9.53
C ALA A 110 -15.16 17.03 9.05
N ALA A 111 -14.64 16.18 9.94
CA ALA A 111 -14.31 14.79 9.68
C ALA A 111 -15.53 13.93 9.29
N SER A 112 -16.72 14.27 9.82
CA SER A 112 -17.98 13.57 9.52
C SER A 112 -18.72 14.07 8.28
N VAL A 113 -18.23 15.12 7.60
CA VAL A 113 -18.87 15.61 6.36
C VAL A 113 -18.81 14.51 5.29
N LEU A 114 -19.97 14.21 4.70
CA LEU A 114 -20.08 13.28 3.58
C LEU A 114 -19.61 13.95 2.29
N VAL A 115 -18.55 13.39 1.70
CA VAL A 115 -17.95 13.81 0.44
C VAL A 115 -18.43 12.88 -0.66
N PRO A 116 -19.18 13.36 -1.67
CA PRO A 116 -19.48 12.56 -2.85
C PRO A 116 -18.19 12.09 -3.50
N SER A 117 -18.02 10.77 -3.60
CA SER A 117 -16.73 10.17 -3.94
C SER A 117 -16.87 9.14 -5.05
N LEU A 118 -15.95 9.22 -6.01
CA LEU A 118 -15.78 8.28 -7.10
C LEU A 118 -14.36 7.68 -7.02
N LEU A 119 -14.28 6.38 -6.74
CA LEU A 119 -13.02 5.65 -6.67
C LEU A 119 -12.99 4.55 -7.72
N LEU A 120 -11.94 4.55 -8.53
CA LEU A 120 -11.58 3.47 -9.41
C LEU A 120 -10.28 2.81 -8.95
N SER A 121 -10.14 1.53 -9.24
CA SER A 121 -8.87 0.80 -9.18
C SER A 121 -8.85 -0.17 -10.35
N ASN A 122 -7.74 -0.24 -11.09
CA ASN A 122 -7.64 -1.05 -12.31
C ASN A 122 -8.80 -0.87 -13.32
N ASP A 123 -9.25 0.37 -13.46
CA ASP A 123 -10.40 0.79 -14.29
C ASP A 123 -11.74 0.17 -13.90
N ALA A 124 -11.76 -0.57 -12.78
CA ALA A 124 -12.98 -1.03 -12.16
C ALA A 124 -13.47 0.01 -11.15
N LEU A 125 -14.78 0.23 -11.16
CA LEU A 125 -15.44 1.02 -10.13
C LEU A 125 -15.32 0.31 -8.78
N VAL A 126 -14.70 0.98 -7.82
CA VAL A 126 -14.58 0.52 -6.43
C VAL A 126 -15.67 1.14 -5.57
N LEU A 127 -15.93 2.43 -5.77
CA LEU A 127 -16.88 3.20 -4.96
C LEU A 127 -17.48 4.35 -5.77
N ASP A 128 -18.80 4.51 -5.71
CA ASP A 128 -19.54 5.66 -6.26
C ASP A 128 -20.66 6.04 -5.29
N GLN A 129 -20.28 6.62 -4.16
CA GLN A 129 -21.21 7.05 -3.12
C GLN A 129 -20.56 8.08 -2.19
N PRO A 130 -21.34 8.86 -1.42
CA PRO A 130 -20.78 9.72 -0.39
C PRO A 130 -20.10 8.91 0.72
N VAL A 131 -18.93 9.38 1.15
CA VAL A 131 -18.21 8.81 2.31
C VAL A 131 -17.78 9.92 3.26
N PRO A 132 -17.67 9.66 4.57
CA PRO A 132 -17.13 10.63 5.52
C PRO A 132 -15.70 11.05 5.12
N LEU A 133 -15.36 12.32 5.31
CA LEU A 133 -14.00 12.83 5.05
C LEU A 133 -12.93 12.02 5.80
N ALA A 134 -13.19 11.64 7.05
CA ALA A 134 -12.30 10.74 7.79
C ALA A 134 -12.09 9.40 7.07
N GLY A 135 -13.16 8.82 6.52
CA GLY A 135 -13.10 7.57 5.78
C GLY A 135 -12.27 7.66 4.50
N LEU A 136 -12.22 8.81 3.83
CA LEU A 136 -11.31 9.02 2.70
C LEU A 136 -9.84 9.01 3.13
N ILE A 137 -9.52 9.62 4.27
CA ILE A 137 -8.15 9.70 4.80
C ILE A 137 -7.71 8.34 5.37
N ASP A 138 -8.60 7.64 6.07
CA ASP A 138 -8.33 6.30 6.60
C ASP A 138 -8.16 5.27 5.46
N GLY A 139 -9.00 5.33 4.43
CA GLY A 139 -8.92 4.46 3.25
C GLY A 139 -7.58 4.59 2.51
N LEU A 140 -6.94 5.76 2.54
CA LEU A 140 -5.59 5.96 1.99
C LEU A 140 -4.53 5.12 2.73
N ALA A 141 -4.59 5.10 4.06
CA ALA A 141 -3.67 4.33 4.89
C ALA A 141 -3.79 2.82 4.64
N GLU A 142 -5.03 2.34 4.50
CA GLU A 142 -5.34 0.91 4.38
C GLU A 142 -5.14 0.37 2.96
N ASP A 143 -5.56 1.10 1.93
CA ASP A 143 -5.66 0.55 0.58
C ASP A 143 -4.51 0.97 -0.34
N HIS A 144 -4.00 2.20 -0.25
CA HIS A 144 -2.99 2.71 -1.19
C HIS A 144 -1.57 2.69 -0.60
N VAL A 145 -1.41 3.11 0.65
CA VAL A 145 -0.09 3.15 1.29
C VAL A 145 0.32 1.77 1.79
N THR A 146 -0.62 0.94 2.26
CA THR A 146 -0.30 -0.41 2.76
C THR A 146 -0.22 -1.47 1.65
N ARG A 147 -1.07 -1.42 0.61
CA ARG A 147 -1.02 -2.43 -0.48
C ARG A 147 0.15 -2.27 -1.43
N ALA A 148 0.65 -1.05 -1.64
CA ALA A 148 1.86 -0.81 -2.42
C ALA A 148 3.08 -1.64 -1.91
N TYR A 149 3.00 -2.21 -0.69
CA TYR A 149 4.05 -3.03 -0.07
C TYR A 149 3.69 -4.50 0.12
N ALA A 150 2.45 -4.92 -0.14
CA ALA A 150 2.03 -6.31 0.13
C ALA A 150 2.73 -7.34 -0.77
N THR A 151 3.48 -6.90 -1.79
CA THR A 151 4.29 -7.70 -2.71
C THR A 151 5.81 -7.54 -2.52
N ALA A 152 6.28 -6.64 -1.65
CA ALA A 152 7.71 -6.52 -1.36
C ALA A 152 8.19 -7.71 -0.51
N PRO A 153 9.25 -8.44 -0.89
CA PRO A 153 9.76 -9.53 -0.09
C PRO A 153 10.24 -9.00 1.27
N GLN A 154 9.60 -9.45 2.34
CA GLN A 154 10.02 -9.19 3.72
C GLN A 154 11.51 -9.56 3.87
N PRO A 155 12.32 -8.72 4.54
CA PRO A 155 13.71 -9.07 4.82
C PRO A 155 13.73 -10.35 5.64
N SER A 156 14.23 -11.44 5.04
CA SER A 156 14.31 -12.72 5.72
C SER A 156 15.15 -12.55 6.98
N ARG A 157 14.56 -12.86 8.15
CA ARG A 157 15.29 -12.95 9.43
C ARG A 157 16.60 -13.71 9.18
N PRO A 158 17.75 -13.21 9.67
CA PRO A 158 19.03 -13.89 9.48
C PRO A 158 18.90 -15.31 10.03
N ARG A 159 19.19 -16.31 9.18
CA ARG A 159 19.22 -17.71 9.61
C ARG A 159 20.19 -17.82 10.78
N PRO A 160 19.79 -18.43 11.92
CA PRO A 160 20.72 -18.67 13.00
C PRO A 160 21.89 -19.50 12.47
N ARG A 161 23.10 -19.00 12.74
CA ARG A 161 24.37 -19.62 12.32
C ARG A 161 24.37 -21.07 12.80
N PRO A 162 24.59 -22.07 11.93
CA PRO A 162 24.58 -23.45 12.36
C PRO A 162 25.72 -23.66 13.37
N LEU A 163 25.38 -24.23 14.54
CA LEU A 163 26.36 -24.61 15.55
C LEU A 163 27.36 -25.61 14.94
N PRO A 164 28.65 -25.53 15.30
CA PRO A 164 29.66 -26.42 14.77
C PRO A 164 29.31 -27.87 15.11
N ARG A 165 29.14 -28.71 14.07
CA ARG A 165 28.90 -30.14 14.22
C ARG A 165 30.17 -30.80 14.75
N THR A 166 30.14 -31.26 15.99
CA THR A 166 31.12 -32.22 16.50
C THR A 166 31.05 -33.49 15.64
N ARG A 167 32.15 -33.78 14.94
CA ARG A 167 32.32 -35.01 14.16
C ARG A 167 32.49 -36.19 15.12
N THR A 168 31.42 -36.90 15.44
CA THR A 168 31.53 -38.26 15.95
C THR A 168 31.67 -39.21 14.75
N ARG A 169 32.86 -39.82 14.60
CA ARG A 169 33.12 -40.91 13.65
C ARG A 169 32.20 -42.09 13.99
N LEU A 170 31.23 -42.39 13.14
CA LEU A 170 30.59 -43.71 13.10
C LEU A 170 31.06 -44.46 11.84
N LYS A 171 31.51 -45.70 12.06
CA LYS A 171 32.00 -46.63 11.04
C LYS A 171 30.88 -47.05 10.09
N ALA A 172 31.27 -47.26 8.83
CA ALA A 172 30.41 -47.69 7.73
C ALA A 172 29.78 -49.07 7.96
N ALA A 173 28.50 -49.21 7.59
CA ALA A 173 27.87 -50.49 7.33
C ALA A 173 26.89 -50.35 6.14
N LYS A 174 27.23 -51.12 5.08
CA LYS A 174 26.43 -51.71 3.99
C LYS A 174 24.98 -51.23 3.76
N THR A 175 24.75 -50.74 2.54
CA THR A 175 23.47 -50.70 1.82
C THR A 175 22.93 -52.12 1.56
N PRO A 176 21.60 -52.32 1.65
CA PRO A 176 20.83 -52.74 0.45
C PRO A 176 19.37 -52.17 0.46
N PRO A 177 18.43 -52.64 -0.39
CA PRO A 177 17.99 -51.98 -1.61
C PRO A 177 16.59 -51.33 -1.51
N GLN A 178 16.25 -50.54 -2.54
CA GLN A 178 14.96 -49.86 -2.72
C GLN A 178 13.80 -50.84 -2.88
N ALA A 179 12.65 -50.48 -2.28
CA ALA A 179 11.32 -50.93 -2.68
C ALA A 179 10.35 -49.74 -2.66
N PRO A 180 9.31 -49.73 -3.53
CA PRO A 180 8.46 -48.57 -3.76
C PRO A 180 7.28 -48.57 -2.78
N PHE A 181 7.01 -47.43 -2.15
CA PHE A 181 5.76 -47.20 -1.43
C PHE A 181 5.08 -45.96 -1.98
N GLY A 182 3.90 -46.15 -2.54
CA GLY A 182 2.89 -45.10 -2.62
C GLY A 182 2.24 -44.88 -1.26
N ASN A 183 1.72 -43.67 -1.02
CA ASN A 183 0.34 -43.43 -0.63
C ASN A 183 0.09 -41.95 -0.24
N VAL A 184 -1.05 -41.43 -0.72
CA VAL A 184 -2.13 -40.81 0.08
C VAL A 184 -1.89 -39.43 0.74
N THR A 185 -2.66 -38.46 0.20
CA THR A 185 -3.32 -37.28 0.82
C THR A 185 -2.52 -36.27 1.63
N SER A 186 -2.78 -34.97 1.38
CA SER A 186 -3.70 -34.17 2.21
C SER A 186 -3.41 -32.66 2.11
N THR A 187 -4.50 -31.88 2.06
CA THR A 187 -4.69 -30.50 2.58
C THR A 187 -3.80 -29.37 2.04
N ARG A 188 -4.27 -28.13 1.77
CA ARG A 188 -5.38 -27.33 2.33
C ARG A 188 -5.80 -26.30 1.26
N ARG A 189 -7.11 -26.19 1.01
CA ARG A 189 -7.72 -24.96 0.51
C ARG A 189 -7.56 -23.88 1.58
N PHE A 190 -6.87 -22.79 1.27
CA PHE A 190 -7.17 -21.50 1.89
C PHE A 190 -8.07 -20.75 0.93
N LEU A 191 -9.37 -20.79 1.22
CA LEU A 191 -10.34 -19.89 0.61
C LEU A 191 -9.99 -18.46 1.05
N ARG A 192 -9.44 -17.67 0.13
CA ARG A 192 -9.39 -16.20 0.24
C ARG A 192 -10.83 -15.69 0.25
N ARG A 193 -11.20 -14.93 1.27
CA ARG A 193 -12.47 -14.18 1.30
C ARG A 193 -12.34 -12.97 0.36
N PRO A 194 -13.31 -12.72 -0.53
CA PRO A 194 -13.32 -11.53 -1.38
C PRO A 194 -13.78 -10.26 -0.63
N CYS A 195 -13.38 -9.10 -1.15
CA CYS A 195 -13.53 -7.72 -0.64
C CYS A 195 -14.94 -7.23 -0.22
N SER A 196 -15.99 -8.03 -0.30
CA SER A 196 -17.35 -7.57 0.02
C SER A 196 -17.64 -7.39 1.51
N GLU A 197 -16.81 -7.95 2.41
CA GLU A 197 -17.11 -7.96 3.85
C GLU A 197 -16.52 -6.78 4.65
N VAL A 198 -15.54 -6.04 4.14
CA VAL A 198 -14.93 -4.92 4.90
C VAL A 198 -15.79 -3.64 4.84
N LEU A 199 -16.47 -3.41 3.71
CA LEU A 199 -17.38 -2.26 3.56
C LEU A 199 -18.75 -2.44 4.24
N SER A 200 -19.07 -3.64 4.71
CA SER A 200 -20.32 -3.89 5.48
C SER A 200 -20.18 -3.63 6.99
N ALA A 201 -18.98 -3.28 7.48
CA ALA A 201 -18.75 -3.03 8.90
C ALA A 201 -18.80 -1.54 9.30
N MET A 202 -19.15 -0.65 8.36
CA MET A 202 -19.30 0.80 8.60
C MET A 202 -20.77 1.27 8.64
N GLY A 203 -21.70 0.35 8.96
CA GLY A 203 -23.10 0.66 9.26
C GLY A 203 -23.32 0.91 10.74
#